data_AF-A0A1C5PH53-F1
#
_entry.id   AF-A0A1C5PH53-F1
#
_cell.length_a   1.000
_cell.length_b   1.000
_cell.length_c   1.000
_cell.angle_alpha   90.00
_cell.angle_beta   90.00
_cell.angle_gamma   90.00
#
_symmetry.space_group_name_H-M   'P 1'
#
loop_
_entity.id
_entity.type
_entity.pdbx_description
1 polymer ?
#
loop_
_entity_poly.entity_id
_entity_poly.type
_entity_poly.pdbx_seq_one_letter_code
_entity_poly.pdbx_strand_id
1 'polypeptide(L)'
;MEIRSIKVDFDRDILEINGKKVEKSVIVTLPGPDGWPIQKMFNPEVKPYEEYGRINIEADKTDKTIKRAKKLVKLLKKANSLAEELAFKEIKGFSIEKETTLQTVRKAIDDTTAKCQE
;
A
#
# COMPACT_ATOMS: atom_id res chain seq x y z
N MET A 1 -32.67 24.77 27.03
CA MET A 1 -32.13 24.72 28.41
C MET A 1 -31.45 26.05 28.66
N GLU A 2 -31.93 26.85 29.61
CA GLU A 2 -31.33 28.14 29.95
C GLU A 2 -30.39 27.96 31.14
N ILE A 3 -29.17 28.46 31.01
CA ILE A 3 -28.18 28.43 32.09
C ILE A 3 -28.25 29.78 32.81
N ARG A 4 -28.68 29.77 34.08
CA ARG A 4 -28.84 30.96 34.93
C ARG A 4 -27.70 31.10 35.92
N SER A 5 -27.16 30.01 36.42
CA SER A 5 -25.97 30.00 37.25
C SER A 5 -25.08 28.81 36.91
N ILE A 6 -23.76 29.04 36.93
CA ILE A 6 -22.74 28.00 36.76
C ILE A 6 -21.77 28.14 37.91
N LYS A 7 -21.51 27.05 38.60
CA LYS A 7 -20.44 26.94 39.59
C LYS A 7 -19.44 25.90 39.09
N VAL A 8 -18.20 26.35 38.90
CA VAL A 8 -17.09 25.52 38.45
C VAL A 8 -15.97 25.64 39.48
N ASP A 9 -15.53 24.51 40.01
CA ASP A 9 -14.35 24.41 40.86
C ASP A 9 -13.45 23.31 40.27
N PHE A 10 -12.33 23.72 39.67
CA PHE A 10 -11.38 22.79 39.07
C PHE A 10 -10.60 21.99 40.13
N ASP A 11 -10.33 22.55 41.30
CA ASP A 11 -9.55 21.88 42.34
C ASP A 11 -10.38 20.81 43.05
N ARG A 12 -11.66 21.11 43.31
CA ARG A 12 -12.59 20.20 44.01
C ARG A 12 -13.43 19.35 43.08
N ASP A 13 -13.23 19.48 41.77
CA ASP A 13 -13.96 18.77 40.73
C ASP A 13 -15.49 18.96 40.81
N ILE A 14 -15.95 20.19 41.07
CA ILE A 14 -17.37 20.54 41.19
C ILE A 14 -17.85 21.25 39.92
N LEU A 15 -18.83 20.65 39.24
CA LEU A 15 -19.57 21.28 38.14
C LEU A 15 -21.06 21.26 38.46
N GLU A 16 -21.63 22.43 38.74
CA GLU A 16 -23.06 22.61 38.99
C GLU A 16 -23.63 23.64 38.01
N ILE A 17 -24.73 23.26 37.36
CA ILE A 17 -25.50 24.14 36.49
C ILE A 17 -26.86 24.33 37.14
N ASN A 18 -27.25 25.58 37.41
CA ASN A 18 -28.49 25.95 38.11
C ASN A 18 -28.64 25.25 39.48
N GLY A 19 -27.54 25.05 40.21
CA GLY A 19 -27.51 24.36 41.50
C GLY A 19 -27.69 22.84 41.44
N LYS A 20 -27.69 22.24 40.24
CA LYS A 20 -27.72 20.78 40.05
C LYS A 20 -26.36 20.29 39.60
N LYS A 21 -25.84 19.25 40.26
CA LYS A 21 -24.60 18.58 39.86
C LYS A 21 -24.79 17.92 38.49
N VAL A 22 -23.81 18.11 37.61
CA VAL A 22 -23.85 17.53 36.27
C VAL A 22 -23.23 16.13 36.31
N GLU A 23 -24.06 15.12 36.04
CA GLU A 23 -23.65 13.71 35.95
C GLU A 23 -23.37 13.26 34.51
N LYS A 24 -23.24 14.18 33.56
CA LYS A 24 -22.87 13.86 32.18
C LYS A 24 -21.41 14.24 31.94
N SER A 25 -20.76 13.57 31.00
CA SER A 25 -19.43 13.97 30.55
C SER A 25 -19.52 15.36 29.91
N VAL A 26 -18.90 16.34 30.57
CA VAL A 26 -18.93 17.75 30.13
C VAL A 26 -17.52 18.32 30.16
N ILE A 27 -17.18 18.99 29.07
CA ILE A 27 -15.93 19.72 28.92
C ILE A 27 -16.23 21.20 29.22
N VAL A 28 -15.52 21.75 30.21
CA VAL A 28 -15.64 23.15 30.59
C VAL A 28 -14.38 23.88 30.18
N THR A 29 -14.55 24.96 29.40
CA THR A 29 -13.47 25.85 28.97
C THR A 29 -13.66 27.20 29.64
N LEU A 30 -12.68 27.62 30.45
CA LEU A 30 -12.63 28.93 31.10
C LEU A 30 -11.48 29.77 30.53
N PRO A 31 -11.62 31.09 30.41
CA PRO A 31 -10.51 31.96 30.07
C PRO A 31 -9.49 31.94 31.23
N GLY A 32 -8.23 31.61 30.94
CA GLY A 32 -7.16 31.61 31.93
C GLY A 32 -6.54 33.01 32.14
N PRO A 33 -5.70 33.15 33.18
CA PRO A 33 -5.15 34.43 33.63
C PRO A 33 -4.33 35.18 32.56
N ASP A 34 -3.77 34.48 31.57
CA ASP A 34 -2.96 35.06 30.50
C ASP A 34 -3.65 34.97 29.11
N GLY A 35 -4.97 34.79 29.09
CA GLY A 35 -5.74 34.59 27.86
C GLY A 35 -5.69 33.18 27.29
N TRP A 36 -4.90 32.28 27.89
CA TRP A 36 -4.89 30.86 27.56
C TRP A 36 -6.13 30.16 28.13
N PRO A 37 -6.94 29.48 27.32
CA PRO A 37 -8.11 28.78 27.82
C PRO A 37 -7.69 27.58 28.67
N ILE A 38 -8.25 27.47 29.88
CA ILE A 38 -8.10 26.31 30.74
C ILE A 38 -9.31 25.41 30.50
N GLN A 39 -9.05 24.17 30.13
CA GLN A 39 -10.08 23.20 29.80
C GLN A 39 -9.99 22.01 30.75
N LYS A 40 -11.12 21.61 31.35
CA LYS A 40 -11.22 20.43 32.18
C LYS A 40 -12.44 19.59 31.79
N MET A 41 -12.25 18.27 31.74
CA MET A 41 -13.33 17.31 31.53
C MET A 41 -13.85 16.81 32.88
N PHE A 42 -15.15 17.01 33.10
CA PHE A 42 -15.87 16.52 34.27
C PHE A 42 -16.67 15.28 33.89
N ASN A 43 -16.71 14.31 34.80
CA ASN A 43 -17.41 13.04 34.66
C ASN A 43 -17.12 12.30 33.34
N PRO A 44 -15.85 11.96 33.04
CA PRO A 44 -15.49 11.25 31.83
C PRO A 44 -16.28 9.95 31.72
N GLU A 45 -17.08 9.79 30.67
CA GLU A 45 -17.60 8.47 30.31
C GLU A 45 -16.40 7.60 29.94
N VAL A 46 -16.07 6.63 30.79
CA VAL A 46 -15.07 5.60 30.47
C VAL A 46 -15.68 4.72 29.38
N LYS A 47 -15.60 5.19 28.13
CA LYS A 47 -15.82 4.31 26.98
C LYS A 47 -14.57 3.44 26.85
N PRO A 48 -14.70 2.10 26.78
CA PRO A 48 -13.55 1.26 26.50
C PRO A 48 -12.96 1.72 25.17
N TYR A 49 -11.64 1.90 25.15
CA TYR A 49 -10.86 2.35 23.99
C TYR A 49 -11.22 1.53 22.74
N GLU A 50 -12.12 2.05 21.90
CA GLU A 50 -12.18 1.60 20.51
C GLU A 50 -10.93 2.14 19.84
N GLU A 51 -10.04 1.24 19.40
CA GLU A 51 -8.84 1.59 18.65
C GLU A 51 -9.24 2.47 17.46
N TYR A 52 -9.02 3.78 17.57
CA TYR A 52 -9.17 4.67 16.43
C TYR A 52 -8.20 4.21 15.34
N GLY A 53 -8.74 4.01 14.14
CA GLY A 53 -7.97 3.58 12.97
C GLY A 53 -6.75 4.47 12.76
N ARG A 54 -5.56 3.87 12.83
CA ARG A 54 -4.30 4.58 12.57
C ARG A 54 -4.24 4.97 11.10
N ILE A 55 -4.22 6.28 10.83
CA ILE A 55 -3.93 6.79 9.49
C ILE A 55 -2.41 6.99 9.40
N ASN A 56 -1.74 6.07 8.70
CA ASN A 56 -0.33 6.23 8.35
C ASN A 56 -0.23 7.18 7.14
N ILE A 57 0.29 8.38 7.36
CA ILE A 57 0.57 9.34 6.28
C ILE A 57 2.02 9.16 5.86
N GLU A 58 2.24 8.48 4.73
CA GLU A 58 3.53 8.43 4.09
C GLU A 58 3.63 9.54 3.03
N ALA A 59 4.50 10.51 3.29
CA ALA A 59 4.85 11.53 2.31
C ALA A 59 5.82 10.92 1.29
N ASP A 60 5.31 10.55 0.13
CA ASP A 60 6.12 10.10 -1.00
C ASP A 60 6.93 11.29 -1.55
N LYS A 61 8.11 11.54 -0.97
CA LYS A 61 9.12 12.45 -1.51
C LYS A 61 9.87 11.77 -2.66
N THR A 62 9.18 11.13 -3.60
CA THR A 62 9.81 10.73 -4.86
C THR A 62 9.97 11.94 -5.75
N ASP A 63 11.21 12.40 -5.84
CA ASP A 63 11.66 13.31 -6.88
C ASP A 63 11.16 12.79 -8.25
N LYS A 64 10.59 13.66 -9.09
CA LYS A 64 10.07 13.31 -10.43
C LYS A 64 11.12 12.57 -11.26
N THR A 65 12.40 12.84 -11.01
CA THR A 65 13.56 12.20 -11.62
C THR A 65 13.66 10.72 -11.21
N ILE A 66 13.44 10.39 -9.94
CA ILE A 66 13.43 9.01 -9.43
C ILE A 66 12.27 8.22 -10.01
N LYS A 67 11.09 8.84 -10.18
CA LYS A 67 9.92 8.21 -10.80
C LYS A 67 10.18 7.85 -12.27
N ARG A 68 10.82 8.75 -13.01
CA ARG A 68 11.25 8.51 -14.40
C ARG A 68 12.30 7.40 -14.48
N ALA A 69 13.31 7.42 -13.61
CA ALA A 69 14.34 6.38 -13.56
C ALA A 69 13.75 4.99 -13.26
N LYS A 70 12.85 4.88 -12.26
CA LYS A 70 12.14 3.61 -11.95
C LYS A 70 11.32 3.10 -13.14
N LYS A 71 10.64 3.99 -13.88
CA LYS A 71 9.90 3.63 -15.09
C LYS A 71 10.83 3.10 -16.18
N LEU A 72 11.98 3.74 -16.39
CA LEU A 72 12.96 3.33 -17.38
C LEU A 72 13.54 1.95 -17.06
N VAL A 73 13.92 1.71 -15.79
CA VAL A 73 14.41 0.40 -15.32
C VAL A 73 13.36 -0.70 -15.54
N LYS A 74 12.08 -0.40 -15.29
CA LYS A 74 10.97 -1.35 -15.53
C LYS A 74 10.82 -1.69 -17.01
N LEU A 75 10.99 -0.71 -17.90
CA LEU A 75 10.94 -0.93 -19.35
C LEU A 75 12.13 -1.74 -19.84
N LEU A 76 13.35 -1.44 -19.37
CA LEU A 76 14.56 -2.19 -19.71
C LEU A 76 14.46 -3.66 -19.27
N LYS A 77 13.96 -3.93 -18.07
CA LYS A 77 13.71 -5.31 -17.60
C LYS A 77 12.74 -6.07 -18.50
N LYS A 78 11.66 -5.42 -18.95
CA LYS A 78 10.69 -6.03 -19.87
C LYS A 78 11.31 -6.31 -21.24
N ALA A 79 12.09 -5.37 -21.76
CA ALA A 79 12.78 -5.53 -23.04
C ALA A 79 13.78 -6.70 -23.00
N ASN A 80 14.57 -6.82 -21.92
CA ASN A 80 15.50 -7.94 -21.76
C ASN A 80 14.80 -9.29 -21.70
N SER A 81 13.70 -9.43 -20.94
CA SER A 81 12.94 -10.67 -20.89
C SER A 81 12.38 -11.08 -22.26
N LEU A 82 11.93 -10.10 -23.06
CA LEU A 82 11.40 -10.37 -24.40
C LEU A 82 12.53 -10.74 -25.39
N ALA A 83 13.71 -10.11 -25.26
CA ALA A 83 14.89 -10.47 -26.02
C ALA A 83 15.40 -11.88 -25.69
N GLU A 84 15.38 -12.26 -24.42
CA GLU A 84 15.70 -13.63 -23.98
C GLU A 84 14.72 -14.63 -24.60
N GLU A 85 13.40 -14.37 -24.53
CA GLU A 85 12.41 -15.26 -25.15
C GLU A 85 12.57 -15.40 -26.67
N LEU A 86 12.89 -14.30 -27.37
CA LEU A 86 13.15 -14.34 -28.81
C LEU A 86 14.41 -15.16 -29.13
N ALA A 87 15.51 -14.93 -28.40
CA ALA A 87 16.74 -15.69 -28.58
C ALA A 87 16.52 -17.19 -28.33
N PHE A 88 15.74 -17.56 -27.30
CA PHE A 88 15.39 -18.96 -27.04
C PHE A 88 14.54 -19.57 -28.16
N LYS A 89 13.60 -18.82 -28.76
CA LYS A 89 12.79 -19.31 -29.89
C LYS A 89 13.65 -19.51 -31.14
N GLU A 90 14.58 -18.61 -31.40
CA GLU A 90 15.46 -18.66 -32.57
C GLU A 90 16.44 -19.85 -32.50
N ILE A 91 17.05 -20.07 -31.33
CA ILE A 91 17.92 -21.24 -31.08
C ILE A 91 17.13 -22.55 -31.23
N LYS A 92 15.90 -22.63 -30.71
CA LYS A 92 15.06 -23.82 -30.86
C LYS A 92 14.63 -24.05 -32.31
N GLY A 93 14.23 -23.00 -33.02
CA GLY A 93 13.86 -23.08 -34.43
C GLY A 93 15.00 -23.61 -35.29
N PHE A 94 16.21 -23.07 -35.10
CA PHE A 94 17.41 -23.51 -35.80
C PHE A 94 17.78 -24.96 -35.48
N SER A 95 17.58 -25.42 -34.24
CA SER A 95 17.80 -26.82 -33.86
C SER A 95 16.84 -27.77 -34.57
N ILE A 96 15.55 -27.38 -34.69
CA ILE A 96 14.51 -28.20 -35.33
C ILE A 96 14.77 -28.33 -36.84
N GLU A 97 15.13 -27.23 -37.52
CA GLU A 97 15.43 -27.26 -38.96
C GLU A 97 16.63 -28.14 -39.31
N LYS A 98 17.66 -28.13 -38.47
CA LYS A 98 18.81 -29.02 -38.66
C LYS A 98 18.44 -30.48 -38.49
N GLU A 99 17.63 -30.80 -37.48
CA GLU A 99 17.20 -32.16 -37.22
C GLU A 99 16.30 -32.71 -38.35
N THR A 100 15.37 -31.91 -38.87
CA THR A 100 14.53 -32.30 -40.03
C THR A 100 15.35 -32.48 -41.30
N THR A 101 16.37 -31.65 -41.53
CA THR A 101 17.27 -31.79 -42.67
C THR A 101 18.09 -33.09 -42.56
N LEU A 102 18.63 -33.39 -41.38
CA LEU A 102 19.37 -34.63 -41.13
C LEU A 102 18.50 -35.88 -41.27
N GLN A 103 17.25 -35.84 -40.77
CA GLN A 103 16.30 -36.94 -40.95
C GLN A 103 15.95 -37.18 -42.41
N THR A 104 15.79 -36.10 -43.19
CA THR A 104 15.50 -36.20 -44.64
C THR A 104 16.66 -36.82 -45.42
N VAL A 105 17.89 -36.39 -45.13
CA VAL A 105 19.10 -36.97 -45.74
C VAL A 105 19.24 -38.44 -45.37
N ARG A 106 19.01 -38.81 -44.11
CA ARG A 106 19.08 -40.20 -43.65
C ARG A 106 18.06 -41.08 -44.36
N LYS A 107 16.81 -40.61 -44.48
CA LYS A 107 15.76 -41.31 -45.24
C LYS A 107 16.15 -41.54 -46.69
N ALA A 108 16.72 -40.54 -47.37
CA ALA A 108 17.16 -40.69 -48.75
C ALA A 108 18.31 -41.71 -48.91
N ILE A 109 19.22 -41.80 -47.92
CA ILE A 109 20.28 -42.81 -47.89
C ILE A 109 19.69 -44.21 -47.68
N ASP A 110 18.76 -44.36 -46.74
CA ASP A 110 18.09 -45.64 -46.46
C ASP A 110 17.28 -46.12 -47.68
N ASP A 111 16.53 -45.23 -48.34
CA ASP A 111 15.76 -45.53 -49.56
C ASP A 111 16.66 -45.93 -50.75
N THR A 112 17.85 -45.32 -50.86
CA THR A 112 18.84 -45.67 -51.90
C THR A 112 19.51 -47.00 -51.59
N THR A 113 19.76 -47.29 -50.31
CA THR A 113 20.38 -48.55 -49.86
C THR A 113 19.42 -49.72 -50.05
N ALA A 114 18.12 -49.54 -49.80
CA ALA A 114 17.09 -50.55 -50.04
C ALA A 114 16.98 -50.92 -51.54
N LYS A 115 17.11 -49.94 -52.44
CA LYS A 115 17.12 -50.18 -53.90
C LYS A 115 18.35 -50.90 -54.43
N CYS A 116 19.43 -50.98 -53.64
CA CYS A 116 20.64 -51.70 -54.03
C CYS A 116 20.71 -53.13 -53.46
N GLN A 117 19.70 -53.56 -52.69
CA GLN A 117 19.62 -54.90 -52.09
C GLN A 117 18.49 -55.78 -52.69
N GLU A 118 17.69 -55.26 -53.62
CA GLU A 118 16.86 -56.02 -54.59
C GLU A 118 17.67 -56.37 -55.86
#